data_AF-A0A817DRX6-F1
#
_entry.id   AF-A0A817DRX6-F1
#
_cell.length_a   1.000
_cell.length_b   1.000
_cell.length_c   1.000
_cell.angle_alpha   90.00
_cell.angle_beta   90.00
_cell.angle_gamma   90.00
#
_symmetry.space_group_name_H-M   'P 1'
#
loop_
_entity.id
_entity.type
_entity.pdbx_description
1 polymer ?
#
loop_
_entity_poly.entity_id
_entity_poly.type
_entity_poly.pdbx_seq_one_letter_code
_entity_poly.pdbx_strand_id
1 'polypeptide(L)'
;MQTLNLYYKIPKAQLSEVSQTTEKISVIQRHRKVTRLYIILFILVLVVIIRFTGLNLQMHSVTVNSPTELIFEQLKNKYSSSLSCTCSKVAIPYSKFLSITITAHHQICSSYFISQEFIEQL
;
A
#
# COMPACT_ATOMS: atom_id res chain seq x y z
N MET A 1 51.03 -58.97 31.56
CA MET A 1 49.83 -58.29 31.07
C MET A 1 48.89 -58.04 32.25
N GLN A 2 48.78 -56.80 32.71
CA GLN A 2 47.76 -56.35 33.66
C GLN A 2 47.10 -55.12 33.04
N THR A 3 45.79 -55.19 32.80
CA THR A 3 44.98 -54.08 32.30
C THR A 3 44.32 -53.36 33.48
N LEU A 4 44.61 -52.07 33.60
CA LEU A 4 44.05 -51.13 34.57
C LEU A 4 42.57 -50.87 34.27
N ASN A 5 41.66 -51.39 35.10
CA ASN A 5 40.25 -50.99 35.09
C ASN A 5 40.03 -49.85 36.09
N LEU A 6 40.14 -48.63 35.58
CA LEU A 6 39.70 -47.39 36.21
C LEU A 6 38.16 -47.31 36.19
N TYR A 7 37.48 -48.08 37.03
CA TYR A 7 36.07 -47.81 37.35
C TYR A 7 36.03 -46.98 38.64
N TYR A 8 36.18 -45.68 38.48
CA TYR A 8 36.13 -44.70 39.57
C TYR A 8 34.77 -44.79 40.28
N LYS A 9 34.79 -45.24 41.54
CA LYS A 9 33.64 -45.39 42.41
C LYS A 9 33.20 -44.00 42.89
N ILE A 10 32.25 -43.39 42.18
CA ILE A 10 31.70 -42.08 42.55
C ILE A 10 30.90 -42.22 43.85
N PRO A 11 31.18 -41.44 44.90
CA PRO A 11 30.45 -41.48 46.16
C PRO A 11 29.00 -40.98 45.99
N LYS A 12 28.03 -41.67 46.60
CA LYS A 12 26.58 -41.39 46.43
C LYS A 12 26.16 -39.94 46.73
N ALA A 13 26.91 -39.22 47.57
CA ALA A 13 26.70 -37.80 47.85
C ALA A 13 26.85 -36.90 46.60
N GLN A 14 27.66 -37.31 45.63
CA GLN A 14 27.91 -36.56 44.40
C GLN A 14 26.80 -36.78 43.35
N LEU A 15 26.01 -37.85 43.46
CA LEU A 15 24.96 -38.16 42.48
C LEU A 15 23.73 -37.24 42.64
N SER A 16 23.40 -36.86 43.88
CA SER A 16 22.32 -35.90 44.17
C SER A 16 22.64 -34.49 43.71
N GLU A 17 23.88 -34.04 43.88
CA GLU A 17 24.35 -32.74 43.37
C GLU A 17 24.43 -32.73 41.84
N VAL A 18 24.90 -33.81 41.21
CA VAL A 18 24.95 -33.92 39.74
C VAL A 18 23.56 -33.97 39.13
N SER A 19 22.59 -34.65 39.75
CA SER A 19 21.21 -34.72 39.23
C SER A 19 20.51 -33.35 39.30
N GLN A 20 20.64 -32.62 40.42
CA GLN A 20 20.13 -31.25 40.54
C GLN A 20 20.85 -30.26 39.62
N THR A 21 22.16 -30.44 39.41
CA THR A 21 22.96 -29.59 38.50
C THR A 21 22.62 -29.85 37.05
N THR A 22 22.38 -31.10 36.65
CA THR A 22 21.98 -31.47 35.29
C THR A 22 20.59 -30.95 34.95
N GLU A 23 19.63 -31.07 35.88
CA GLU A 23 18.29 -30.52 35.71
C GLU A 23 18.34 -28.99 35.58
N LYS A 24 19.02 -28.29 36.50
CA LYS A 24 19.19 -26.83 36.44
C LYS A 24 19.89 -26.37 35.16
N ILE A 25 20.95 -27.04 34.71
CA ILE A 25 21.65 -26.71 33.46
C ILE A 25 20.71 -26.90 32.26
N SER A 26 19.92 -27.97 32.21
CA SER A 26 18.97 -28.20 31.10
C SER A 26 17.87 -27.14 31.05
N VAL A 27 17.38 -26.70 32.21
CA VAL A 27 16.39 -25.64 32.37
C VAL A 27 16.99 -24.29 31.93
N ILE A 28 18.20 -23.95 32.38
CA ILE A 28 18.93 -22.72 31.99
C ILE A 28 19.19 -22.68 30.49
N GLN A 29 19.60 -23.81 29.89
CA GLN A 29 19.81 -23.91 28.43
C GLN A 29 18.50 -23.72 27.66
N ARG A 30 17.38 -24.25 28.16
CA ARG A 30 16.05 -24.06 27.57
C ARG A 30 15.63 -22.59 27.63
N HIS A 31 15.80 -21.92 28.78
CA HIS A 31 15.54 -20.49 28.91
C HIS A 31 16.39 -19.66 27.92
N ARG A 32 17.65 -20.04 27.69
CA ARG A 32 18.55 -19.34 26.76
C ARG A 32 18.15 -19.51 25.28
N LYS A 33 17.62 -20.67 24.90
CA LYS A 33 17.12 -20.92 23.53
C LYS A 33 15.80 -20.20 23.27
N VAL A 34 14.89 -20.23 24.25
CA VAL A 34 13.57 -19.57 24.15
C VAL A 34 13.73 -18.05 24.11
N THR A 35 14.59 -17.47 24.95
CA THR A 35 14.86 -16.03 24.93
C THR A 35 15.50 -15.57 23.62
N ARG A 36 16.46 -16.33 23.08
CA ARG A 36 17.05 -16.03 21.75
C ARG A 36 16.01 -16.11 20.64
N LEU A 37 15.18 -17.15 20.64
CA LEU A 37 14.10 -17.31 19.66
C LEU A 37 13.06 -16.18 19.77
N TYR A 38 12.71 -15.78 20.99
CA TYR A 38 11.81 -14.66 21.25
C TYR A 38 12.38 -13.33 20.74
N ILE A 39 13.66 -13.04 21.01
CA ILE A 39 14.32 -11.83 20.51
C ILE A 39 14.37 -11.81 18.98
N ILE A 40 14.70 -12.94 18.35
CA ILE A 40 14.71 -13.06 16.88
C ILE A 40 13.32 -12.79 16.31
N LEU A 41 12.28 -13.41 16.89
CA LEU A 41 10.90 -13.21 16.47
C LEU A 41 10.44 -11.77 16.68
N PHE A 42 10.81 -11.15 17.79
CA PHE A 42 10.52 -9.75 18.08
C PHE A 42 11.16 -8.81 17.05
N ILE A 43 12.43 -9.03 16.71
CA ILE A 43 13.13 -8.27 15.67
C ILE A 43 12.44 -8.44 14.31
N LEU A 44 12.03 -9.67 13.95
CA LEU A 44 11.31 -9.93 12.70
C LEU A 44 9.99 -9.15 12.63
N VAL A 45 9.21 -9.12 13.72
CA VAL A 45 7.97 -8.35 13.80
C VAL A 45 8.25 -6.85 13.65
N LEU A 46 9.25 -6.32 14.34
CA LEU A 46 9.64 -4.91 14.21
C LEU A 46 10.04 -4.55 12.78
N VAL A 47 10.79 -5.41 12.09
CA VAL A 47 11.18 -5.21 10.69
C VAL A 47 9.95 -5.13 9.79
N VAL A 48 8.97 -6.03 9.97
CA VAL A 48 7.71 -6.01 9.20
C VAL A 48 6.94 -4.70 9.45
N ILE A 49 6.82 -4.28 10.72
CA ILE A 49 6.14 -3.03 11.08
C ILE A 49 6.84 -1.83 10.44
N ILE A 50 8.16 -1.70 10.56
CA ILE A 50 8.92 -0.58 9.98
C ILE A 50 8.76 -0.53 8.46
N ARG A 51 8.82 -1.69 7.79
CA ARG A 51 8.60 -1.77 6.34
C ARG A 51 7.19 -1.31 5.97
N PHE A 52 6.18 -1.82 6.66
CA PHE A 52 4.79 -1.45 6.40
C PHE A 52 4.53 0.04 6.67
N THR A 53 5.00 0.56 7.80
CA THR A 53 4.85 1.99 8.14
C THR A 53 5.59 2.88 7.16
N GLY A 54 6.82 2.53 6.77
CA GLY A 54 7.59 3.29 5.77
C GLY A 54 6.95 3.31 4.38
N LEU A 55 6.36 2.18 3.96
CA LEU A 55 5.61 2.08 2.70
C LEU A 55 4.32 2.92 2.71
N ASN A 56 3.61 2.96 3.84
CA ASN A 56 2.38 3.75 3.97
C ASN A 56 2.63 5.25 4.09
N LEU A 57 3.75 5.67 4.70
CA LEU A 57 4.05 7.09 4.92
C LEU A 57 4.36 7.85 3.62
N GLN A 58 4.61 7.14 2.50
CA GLN A 58 5.10 7.76 1.26
C GLN A 58 4.24 7.45 0.03
N MET A 59 2.93 7.21 0.19
CA MET A 59 2.00 7.38 -0.92
C MET A 59 1.71 8.88 -1.11
N HIS A 60 2.65 9.59 -1.74
CA HIS A 60 2.44 10.99 -2.12
C HIS A 60 1.45 11.07 -3.29
N SER A 61 0.20 11.41 -2.99
CA SER A 61 -0.78 11.79 -4.01
C SER A 61 -0.44 13.18 -4.55
N VAL A 62 0.04 13.25 -5.80
CA VAL A 62 0.29 14.52 -6.49
C VAL A 62 -0.98 14.96 -7.19
N THR A 63 -1.53 16.11 -6.79
CA THR A 63 -2.68 16.72 -7.46
C THR A 63 -2.21 17.63 -8.60
N VAL A 64 -2.67 17.36 -9.82
CA VAL A 64 -2.41 18.20 -10.99
C VAL A 64 -3.69 18.93 -11.34
N ASN A 65 -3.69 20.26 -11.18
CA ASN A 65 -4.86 21.09 -11.47
C ASN A 65 -4.93 21.38 -12.97
N SER A 66 -6.08 21.12 -13.59
CA SER A 66 -6.36 21.44 -15.00
C SER A 66 -5.27 20.97 -15.99
N PRO A 67 -4.97 19.66 -16.06
CA PRO A 67 -3.99 19.13 -16.99
C PRO A 67 -4.43 19.39 -18.45
N THR A 68 -3.46 19.65 -19.33
CA THR A 68 -3.67 19.61 -20.78
C THR A 68 -3.99 18.17 -21.21
N GLU A 69 -4.72 17.99 -22.31
CA GLU A 69 -5.09 16.68 -22.86
C GLU A 69 -3.90 15.71 -22.98
N LEU A 70 -2.77 16.19 -23.50
CA LEU A 70 -1.55 15.40 -23.66
C LEU A 70 -0.99 14.90 -22.31
N ILE A 71 -1.04 15.74 -21.27
CA ILE A 71 -0.56 15.39 -19.92
C ILE A 71 -1.50 14.35 -19.31
N PHE A 72 -2.81 14.50 -19.52
CA PHE A 72 -3.79 13.54 -19.04
C PHE A 72 -3.58 12.16 -19.67
N GLU A 73 -3.42 12.06 -20.98
CA GLU A 73 -3.18 10.79 -21.66
C GLU A 73 -1.87 10.13 -21.21
N GLN A 74 -0.81 10.92 -20.98
CA GLN A 74 0.45 10.41 -20.42
C GLN A 74 0.28 9.84 -19.01
N LEU A 75 -0.44 10.56 -18.14
CA LEU A 75 -0.68 10.13 -16.76
C LEU A 75 -1.60 8.91 -16.70
N LYS A 76 -2.62 8.85 -17.54
CA LYS A 76 -3.53 7.72 -17.68
C LYS A 76 -2.78 6.47 -18.13
N ASN A 77 -1.88 6.58 -19.10
CA ASN A 77 -1.04 5.46 -19.54
C ASN A 77 -0.08 4.98 -18.45
N LYS A 78 0.47 5.90 -17.65
CA LYS A 78 1.47 5.59 -16.61
C LYS A 78 0.88 5.09 -15.30
N TYR A 79 -0.30 5.58 -14.91
CA TYR A 79 -0.89 5.37 -13.58
C TYR A 79 -2.35 4.89 -13.64
N SER A 80 -2.74 4.20 -14.72
CA SER A 80 -4.12 3.74 -15.01
C SER A 80 -4.87 3.18 -13.79
N SER A 81 -4.19 2.36 -12.97
CA SER A 81 -4.79 1.68 -11.80
C SER A 81 -5.01 2.57 -10.57
N SER A 82 -4.31 3.70 -10.48
CA SER A 82 -4.25 4.56 -9.29
C SER A 82 -4.69 6.01 -9.56
N LEU A 83 -4.97 6.34 -10.83
CA LEU A 83 -5.36 7.68 -11.24
C LEU A 83 -6.83 7.93 -10.88
N SER A 84 -7.07 8.93 -10.03
CA SER A 84 -8.42 9.36 -9.64
C SER A 84 -8.70 10.76 -10.18
N CYS A 85 -9.77 10.89 -10.96
CA CYS A 85 -10.23 12.16 -11.52
C CYS A 85 -11.46 12.65 -10.75
N THR A 86 -11.25 13.52 -9.77
CA THR A 86 -12.36 14.19 -9.09
C THR A 86 -12.93 15.29 -9.99
N CYS A 87 -14.23 15.24 -10.25
CA CYS A 87 -14.92 16.31 -10.97
C CYS A 87 -14.96 17.58 -10.11
N SER A 88 -14.36 18.67 -10.59
CA SER A 88 -14.42 19.99 -9.91
C SER A 88 -15.81 20.64 -10.00
N LYS A 89 -16.61 20.27 -11.02
CA LYS A 89 -17.97 20.76 -11.21
C LYS A 89 -18.91 19.60 -11.50
N VAL A 90 -20.08 19.62 -10.87
CA VAL A 90 -21.15 18.62 -11.09
C VAL A 90 -21.83 18.82 -12.44
N ALA A 91 -21.92 20.08 -12.89
CA ALA A 91 -22.45 20.43 -14.20
C ALA A 91 -21.60 21.55 -14.80
N ILE A 92 -21.46 21.50 -16.12
CA ILE A 92 -20.86 22.56 -16.92
C ILE A 92 -22.00 23.22 -17.69
N PRO A 93 -22.20 24.55 -17.57
CA PRO A 93 -23.29 25.23 -18.25
C PRO A 93 -23.13 25.11 -19.76
N TYR A 94 -24.24 24.93 -20.48
CA TYR A 94 -24.24 24.69 -21.94
C TYR A 94 -23.51 25.79 -22.73
N SER A 95 -23.60 27.04 -22.28
CA SER A 95 -22.89 28.19 -22.86
C SER A 95 -21.36 28.08 -22.83
N LYS A 96 -20.78 27.24 -21.97
CA LYS A 96 -19.33 26.96 -21.94
C LYS A 96 -18.89 25.93 -22.98
N PHE A 97 -19.79 25.03 -23.41
CA PHE A 97 -19.51 24.05 -24.45
C PHE A 97 -19.81 24.57 -25.84
N LEU A 98 -20.89 25.34 -25.96
CA LEU A 98 -21.37 25.85 -27.24
C LEU A 98 -21.00 27.34 -27.37
N SER A 99 -19.82 27.62 -27.90
CA SER A 99 -19.44 28.96 -28.35
C SER A 99 -19.56 29.00 -29.88
N ILE A 100 -20.78 29.21 -30.36
CA ILE A 100 -21.04 29.36 -31.79
C ILE A 100 -21.04 30.86 -32.09
N THR A 101 -19.89 31.38 -32.51
CA THR A 101 -19.83 32.65 -33.24
C THR A 101 -20.25 32.40 -34.68
N ILE A 102 -21.55 32.59 -34.97
CA ILE A 102 -22.07 32.47 -36.33
C ILE A 102 -21.54 33.65 -37.16
N THR A 103 -20.54 33.39 -38.00
CA THR A 103 -20.00 34.38 -38.94
C THR A 103 -20.69 34.32 -40.30
N ALA A 104 -21.30 33.19 -40.64
CA ALA A 104 -22.15 33.02 -41.81
C ALA A 104 -23.31 32.08 -41.45
N HIS A 105 -24.54 32.58 -41.55
CA HIS A 105 -25.72 31.74 -41.40
C HIS A 105 -25.81 30.79 -42.58
N HIS A 106 -25.99 29.49 -42.32
CA HIS A 106 -26.39 28.58 -43.38
C HIS A 106 -27.77 29.03 -43.91
N GLN A 107 -28.02 28.93 -45.22
CA GLN A 107 -29.26 29.41 -45.86
C GLN A 107 -30.55 28.85 -45.24
N ILE A 108 -30.50 27.65 -44.63
CA ILE A 108 -31.62 27.07 -43.87
C ILE A 108 -31.89 27.83 -42.57
N CYS A 109 -30.87 28.43 -41.95
CA CYS A 109 -30.95 29.26 -40.74
C CYS A 109 -31.41 30.71 -41.02
N SER A 110 -31.59 31.08 -42.29
CA SER A 110 -32.22 32.31 -42.74
C SER A 110 -33.52 32.06 -43.52
N SER A 111 -34.05 30.83 -43.45
CA SER A 111 -35.27 30.45 -44.17
C SER A 111 -36.51 31.04 -43.50
N TYR A 112 -37.57 31.28 -44.27
CA TYR A 112 -38.85 31.73 -43.73
C TYR A 112 -39.45 30.72 -42.72
N PHE A 113 -39.16 29.42 -42.86
CA PHE A 113 -39.70 28.36 -41.99
C PHE A 113 -39.25 28.41 -40.52
N ILE A 114 -38.29 29.26 -40.20
CA ILE A 114 -37.76 29.47 -38.84
C ILE A 114 -37.94 30.92 -38.39
N SER A 115 -38.69 31.74 -39.15
CA SER A 115 -39.10 33.06 -38.70
C SER A 115 -40.12 32.93 -37.57
N GLN A 116 -40.14 33.90 -36.65
CA GLN A 116 -41.17 33.95 -35.61
C GLN A 116 -42.57 34.07 -36.21
N GLU A 117 -42.70 34.80 -37.31
CA GLU A 117 -43.97 34.97 -38.04
C GLU A 117 -44.57 33.62 -38.48
N PHE A 118 -43.74 32.70 -38.99
CA PHE A 118 -44.20 31.36 -39.36
C PHE A 118 -44.57 30.51 -38.15
N ILE A 119 -43.78 30.59 -37.06
CA ILE A 119 -44.01 29.82 -35.84
C ILE A 119 -45.29 30.29 -35.12
N GLU A 120 -45.60 31.59 -35.16
CA GLU A 120 -46.81 32.17 -34.55
C GLU A 120 -48.08 31.91 -35.38
N GLN A 121 -47.95 31.52 -36.65
CA GLN A 121 -49.06 31.15 -37.54
C GLN A 121 -49.40 29.65 -37.49
N LEU A 122 -48.65 28.86 -36.71
CA LEU A 122 -48.93 27.46 -36.39
C LEU A 122 -49.86 27.34 -35.19
#